data_AF-A0A2E4Y3S3-F1
#
_entry.id   AF-A0A2E4Y3S3-F1
#
_cell.length_a   1.000
_cell.length_b   1.000
_cell.length_c   1.000
_cell.angle_alpha   90.00
_cell.angle_beta   90.00
_cell.angle_gamma   90.00
#
_symmetry.space_group_name_H-M   'P 1'
#
loop_
_entity.id
_entity.type
_entity.pdbx_description
1 polymer ?
#
loop_
_entity_poly.entity_id
_entity_poly.type
_entity_poly.pdbx_seq_one_letter_code
_entity_poly.pdbx_strand_id
1 'polypeptide(L)'
;MKEQTLNLEIIFKDKNLRKTLDSFFVQIYDEGNKLIFENDVETNNKDKVKGYPITLPGGHVAGILRTKEKYKDALMKLIQYEINQFFKIEKNEHLDLRFSDLLKDYVRFLGEGFTFNSKKTDFFLVNYLNIMKGYFIFEGVQLFLVEEDNFIYPYMDFSNKDVKYSDSNINTDLIDLAQAICTVQKKLYIEDCKTDTFLRSTIPGVEFKYDNLLSFPLFQGNDKLGCIVFYNFKSKKLDGDKIEEIQSFVSLVSRYFMNFKNFEKQDKTNLIFRDLKKYVSKQMVGLRKNKDVSLVGVEKNITVLFGQIHGFQKIYKILGPKKLMYLLNIHYEFLIKIAESFGGTVDKILGESLMVIWNHPFEQSNPNDLSYQAAKKMIECARESIKPIWSSLGISNYSYGIGINSGLAVAGNLGSKKFMDFTVIGDTVNVAQRLETQTGPWEILIHENVYKNFKGEVDKSLVMVDGIKLKGKAFETKAYLYNKK
;
A
#
# COMPACT_ATOMS: atom_id res chain seq x y z
N MET A 1 -6.13 31.64 -32.36
CA MET A 1 -5.69 30.34 -32.89
C MET A 1 -6.78 29.34 -32.58
N LYS A 2 -7.35 28.68 -33.59
CA LYS A 2 -8.31 27.58 -33.37
C LYS A 2 -7.57 26.49 -32.58
N GLU A 3 -8.19 25.96 -31.53
CA GLU A 3 -7.74 24.73 -30.88
C GLU A 3 -7.65 23.66 -31.97
N GLN A 4 -6.43 23.36 -32.40
CA GLN A 4 -6.19 22.21 -33.26
C GLN A 4 -6.09 21.01 -32.34
N THR A 5 -7.24 20.40 -32.09
CA THR A 5 -7.36 19.10 -31.44
C THR A 5 -6.61 18.08 -32.29
N LEU A 6 -5.71 17.32 -31.66
CA LEU A 6 -5.06 16.17 -32.27
C LEU A 6 -6.15 15.24 -32.81
N ASN A 7 -6.32 15.17 -34.14
CA ASN A 7 -7.35 14.33 -34.74
C ASN A 7 -6.89 12.87 -34.69
N LEU A 8 -7.33 12.16 -33.65
CA LEU A 8 -7.02 10.75 -33.44
C LEU A 8 -7.41 9.87 -34.64
N GLU A 9 -8.43 10.24 -35.43
CA GLU A 9 -8.74 9.50 -36.65
C GLU A 9 -7.59 9.51 -37.66
N ILE A 10 -6.78 10.57 -37.72
CA ILE A 10 -5.64 10.66 -38.65
C ILE A 10 -4.54 9.70 -38.22
N ILE A 11 -4.23 9.65 -36.92
CA ILE A 11 -3.24 8.71 -36.35
C ILE A 11 -3.68 7.27 -36.61
N PHE A 12 -4.96 6.95 -36.45
CA PHE A 12 -5.49 5.59 -36.64
C PHE A 12 -5.85 5.23 -38.09
N LYS A 13 -5.83 6.20 -39.01
CA LYS A 13 -5.86 5.97 -40.47
C LYS A 13 -4.46 5.72 -41.05
N ASP A 14 -3.41 5.81 -40.24
CA ASP A 14 -2.06 5.45 -40.65
C ASP A 14 -1.98 3.97 -41.07
N LYS A 15 -1.55 3.74 -42.32
CA LYS A 15 -1.54 2.42 -42.95
C LYS A 15 -0.51 1.47 -42.32
N ASN A 16 0.58 1.99 -41.77
CA ASN A 16 1.61 1.20 -41.11
C ASN A 16 1.16 0.80 -39.71
N LEU A 17 0.66 1.75 -38.92
CA LEU A 17 0.07 1.46 -37.60
C LEU A 17 -1.06 0.44 -37.72
N ARG A 18 -1.95 0.59 -38.70
CA ARG A 18 -3.06 -0.34 -38.97
C ARG A 18 -2.56 -1.77 -39.23
N LYS A 19 -1.57 -1.93 -40.11
CA LYS A 19 -0.98 -3.24 -40.44
C LYS A 19 -0.31 -3.91 -39.23
N THR A 20 0.23 -3.12 -38.30
CA THR A 20 0.83 -3.67 -37.08
C THR A 20 -0.23 -4.01 -36.02
N LEU A 21 -1.29 -3.21 -35.92
CA LEU A 21 -2.42 -3.51 -35.03
C LEU A 21 -3.07 -4.85 -35.36
N ASP A 22 -3.10 -5.27 -36.63
CA ASP A 22 -3.57 -6.59 -37.10
C ASP A 22 -2.96 -7.80 -36.35
N SER A 23 -1.83 -7.62 -35.66
CA SER A 23 -1.17 -8.69 -34.88
C SER A 23 -1.64 -8.81 -33.42
N PHE A 24 -2.50 -7.90 -32.93
CA PHE A 24 -2.99 -7.86 -31.56
C PHE A 24 -4.52 -7.70 -31.53
N PHE A 25 -5.24 -8.38 -30.64
CA PHE A 25 -6.67 -8.06 -30.45
C PHE A 25 -6.83 -6.64 -29.87
N VAL A 26 -7.41 -5.72 -30.64
CA VAL A 26 -7.60 -4.31 -30.26
C VAL A 26 -8.94 -3.80 -30.77
N GLN A 27 -9.72 -3.18 -29.88
CA GLN A 27 -10.87 -2.35 -30.24
C GLN A 27 -10.61 -0.91 -29.80
N ILE A 28 -11.00 0.07 -30.60
CA ILE A 28 -10.82 1.50 -30.32
C ILE A 28 -12.18 2.19 -30.47
N TYR A 29 -12.56 2.91 -29.44
CA TYR A 29 -13.80 3.67 -29.36
C TYR A 29 -13.48 5.17 -29.24
N ASP A 30 -14.34 6.04 -29.78
CA ASP A 30 -14.25 7.51 -29.59
C ASP A 30 -14.85 7.96 -28.24
N GLU A 31 -14.85 9.27 -27.98
CA GLU A 31 -15.45 9.90 -26.79
C GLU A 31 -16.94 9.55 -26.62
N GLY A 32 -17.65 9.29 -27.73
CA GLY A 32 -19.06 8.90 -27.77
C GLY A 32 -19.28 7.40 -27.60
N ASN A 33 -18.24 6.62 -27.27
CA ASN A 33 -18.27 5.16 -27.17
C ASN A 33 -18.62 4.47 -28.51
N LYS A 34 -18.44 5.15 -29.64
CA LYS A 34 -18.62 4.55 -30.97
C LYS A 34 -17.33 3.86 -31.38
N LEU A 35 -17.46 2.62 -31.83
CA LEU A 35 -16.32 1.84 -32.33
C LEU A 35 -15.79 2.47 -33.62
N ILE A 36 -14.51 2.87 -33.59
CA ILE A 36 -13.80 3.48 -34.73
C ILE A 36 -12.96 2.43 -35.45
N PHE A 37 -12.37 1.50 -34.68
CA PHE A 37 -11.47 0.48 -35.21
C PHE A 37 -11.61 -0.80 -34.38
N GLU A 38 -11.69 -1.92 -35.06
CA GLU A 38 -11.57 -3.25 -34.48
C GLU A 38 -10.84 -4.11 -35.50
N ASN A 39 -10.03 -5.03 -35.00
CA ASN A 39 -9.42 -6.04 -35.83
C ASN A 39 -9.83 -7.46 -35.43
N ASP A 40 -10.06 -8.28 -36.44
CA ASP A 40 -10.41 -9.68 -36.27
C ASP A 40 -9.15 -10.52 -36.06
N VAL A 41 -8.87 -10.84 -34.80
CA VAL A 41 -7.89 -11.87 -34.44
C VAL A 41 -8.65 -13.00 -33.76
N GLU A 42 -8.59 -14.22 -34.32
CA GLU A 42 -9.27 -15.41 -33.81
C GLU A 42 -9.20 -15.50 -32.27
N THR A 43 -10.34 -15.27 -31.63
CA THR A 43 -10.42 -15.11 -30.19
C THR A 43 -10.53 -16.48 -29.52
N ASN A 44 -9.41 -16.99 -29.01
CA ASN A 44 -9.49 -17.98 -27.95
C ASN A 44 -10.14 -17.32 -26.71
N ASN A 45 -11.35 -17.76 -26.35
CA ASN A 45 -12.33 -17.07 -25.48
C ASN A 45 -11.96 -16.97 -23.98
N LYS A 46 -10.70 -17.26 -23.60
CA LYS A 46 -10.27 -17.39 -22.19
C LYS A 46 -9.57 -16.16 -21.60
N ASP A 47 -9.09 -15.22 -22.43
CA ASP A 47 -8.35 -14.05 -21.96
C ASP A 47 -9.28 -12.87 -21.65
N LYS A 48 -9.13 -12.28 -20.46
CA LYS A 48 -9.88 -11.07 -20.08
C LYS A 48 -9.45 -9.87 -20.93
N VAL A 49 -10.43 -9.23 -21.56
CA VAL A 49 -10.28 -7.95 -22.27
C VAL A 49 -10.55 -6.81 -21.29
N LYS A 50 -9.69 -5.78 -21.30
CA LYS A 50 -9.89 -4.56 -20.51
C LYS A 50 -9.83 -3.33 -21.39
N GLY A 51 -10.64 -2.33 -21.01
CA GLY A 51 -10.59 -0.99 -21.59
C GLY A 51 -9.60 -0.10 -20.87
N TYR A 52 -8.91 0.72 -21.65
CA TYR A 52 -7.93 1.70 -21.24
C TYR A 52 -8.35 3.03 -21.86
N PRO A 53 -8.79 4.01 -21.04
CA PRO A 53 -9.20 5.31 -21.57
C PRO A 53 -7.99 6.02 -22.20
N ILE A 54 -8.24 6.67 -23.32
CA ILE A 54 -7.32 7.61 -23.98
C ILE A 54 -7.86 8.99 -23.65
N THR A 55 -7.08 9.83 -22.97
CA THR A 55 -7.53 11.14 -22.48
C THR A 55 -6.87 12.27 -23.28
N LEU A 56 -7.65 13.27 -23.71
CA LEU A 56 -7.19 14.51 -24.33
C LEU A 56 -6.75 15.55 -23.28
N PRO A 57 -6.04 16.62 -23.71
CA PRO A 57 -5.72 17.75 -22.83
C PRO A 57 -6.98 18.31 -22.15
N GLY A 58 -6.98 18.44 -20.81
CA GLY A 58 -8.11 18.96 -20.04
C GLY A 58 -8.92 17.90 -19.27
N GLY A 59 -8.61 16.61 -19.42
CA GLY A 59 -9.27 15.52 -18.68
C GLY A 59 -10.49 14.93 -19.38
N HIS A 60 -10.76 15.34 -20.62
CA HIS A 60 -11.80 14.76 -21.46
C HIS A 60 -11.31 13.44 -22.08
N VAL A 61 -12.15 12.41 -22.04
CA VAL A 61 -11.82 11.10 -22.60
C VAL A 61 -11.99 11.15 -24.12
N ALA A 62 -10.86 11.12 -24.84
CA ALA A 62 -10.72 11.04 -26.30
C ALA A 62 -11.30 9.77 -26.91
N GLY A 63 -11.29 8.70 -26.12
CA GLY A 63 -11.68 7.38 -26.57
C GLY A 63 -11.31 6.29 -25.58
N ILE A 64 -11.59 5.04 -25.94
CA ILE A 64 -11.26 3.86 -25.13
C ILE A 64 -10.59 2.84 -26.02
N LEU A 65 -9.40 2.38 -25.63
CA LEU A 65 -8.74 1.24 -26.24
C LEU A 65 -9.02 -0.02 -25.43
N ARG A 66 -9.56 -1.07 -26.05
CA ARG A 66 -9.73 -2.38 -25.42
C ARG A 66 -8.75 -3.39 -26.00
N THR A 67 -8.03 -4.10 -25.13
CA THR A 67 -7.14 -5.20 -25.53
C THR A 67 -7.05 -6.27 -24.45
N LYS A 68 -6.47 -7.44 -24.78
CA LYS A 68 -6.16 -8.49 -23.79
C LYS A 68 -5.00 -8.02 -22.91
N GLU A 69 -5.08 -8.28 -21.60
CA GLU A 69 -4.09 -7.81 -20.61
C GLU A 69 -2.64 -8.10 -21.02
N LYS A 70 -2.37 -9.30 -21.57
CA LYS A 70 -1.04 -9.75 -21.98
C LYS A 70 -0.41 -8.91 -23.10
N TYR A 71 -1.22 -8.20 -23.89
CA TYR A 71 -0.74 -7.37 -24.99
C TYR A 71 -0.63 -5.89 -24.60
N LYS A 72 -1.09 -5.50 -23.41
CA LYS A 72 -1.09 -4.10 -22.92
C LYS A 72 0.28 -3.45 -23.08
N ASP A 73 1.32 -4.05 -22.52
CA ASP A 73 2.65 -3.43 -22.49
C ASP A 73 3.28 -3.34 -23.90
N ALA A 74 3.03 -4.31 -24.77
CA ALA A 74 3.53 -4.30 -26.15
C ALA A 74 2.81 -3.26 -27.01
N LEU A 75 1.49 -3.17 -26.87
CA LEU A 75 0.65 -2.20 -27.58
C LEU A 75 0.95 -0.77 -27.15
N MET A 76 1.15 -0.54 -25.86
CA MET A 76 1.57 0.77 -25.34
C MET A 76 2.96 1.17 -25.87
N LYS A 77 3.90 0.24 -25.96
CA LYS A 77 5.23 0.49 -26.56
C LYS A 77 5.16 0.77 -28.06
N LEU A 78 4.20 0.18 -28.78
CA LEU A 78 4.00 0.40 -30.20
C LEU A 78 3.39 1.78 -30.48
N ILE A 79 2.31 2.13 -29.77
CA ILE A 79 1.71 3.48 -29.84
C ILE A 79 2.77 4.54 -29.56
N GLN A 80 3.63 4.28 -28.56
CA GLN A 80 4.77 5.10 -28.24
C GLN A 80 5.82 5.20 -29.36
N TYR A 81 6.12 4.09 -30.04
CA TYR A 81 7.05 4.07 -31.17
C TYR A 81 6.51 4.85 -32.37
N GLU A 82 5.22 4.70 -32.70
CA GLU A 82 4.61 5.41 -33.84
C GLU A 82 4.48 6.92 -33.59
N ILE A 83 4.15 7.32 -32.36
CA ILE A 83 4.26 8.71 -31.91
C ILE A 83 5.70 9.23 -32.12
N ASN A 84 6.72 8.43 -31.77
CA ASN A 84 8.13 8.79 -31.98
C ASN A 84 8.55 8.83 -33.47
N GLN A 85 7.95 8.02 -34.34
CA GLN A 85 8.21 8.04 -35.78
C GLN A 85 7.52 9.23 -36.46
N PHE A 86 6.31 9.58 -36.02
CA PHE A 86 5.63 10.82 -36.41
C PHE A 86 6.55 12.04 -36.15
N PHE A 87 7.25 12.08 -35.02
CA PHE A 87 8.25 13.11 -34.70
C PHE A 87 9.55 13.05 -35.53
N LYS A 88 9.87 11.92 -36.16
CA LYS A 88 10.99 11.87 -37.13
C LYS A 88 10.61 12.45 -38.48
N ILE A 89 9.34 12.37 -38.87
CA ILE A 89 8.81 12.93 -40.12
C ILE A 89 8.74 14.47 -40.01
N GLU A 90 8.40 15.00 -38.84
CA GLU A 90 8.36 16.45 -38.53
C GLU A 90 9.72 17.16 -38.67
N LYS A 91 10.85 16.41 -38.65
CA LYS A 91 12.18 16.96 -38.95
C LYS A 91 12.34 17.43 -40.40
N ASN A 92 11.45 17.01 -41.31
CA ASN A 92 11.55 17.29 -42.75
C ASN A 92 10.49 18.27 -43.27
N GLU A 93 9.48 18.65 -42.48
CA GLU A 93 8.46 19.63 -42.88
C GLU A 93 8.24 20.68 -41.78
N HIS A 94 8.15 21.95 -42.19
CA HIS A 94 7.88 23.09 -41.31
C HIS A 94 6.48 23.01 -40.70
N LEU A 95 6.33 22.30 -39.58
CA LEU A 95 5.18 22.37 -38.69
C LEU A 95 5.52 23.28 -37.49
N ASP A 96 4.70 24.30 -37.29
CA ASP A 96 4.88 25.38 -36.32
C ASP A 96 4.35 24.97 -34.91
N LEU A 97 4.72 23.77 -34.45
CA LEU A 97 4.35 23.25 -33.13
C LEU A 97 5.47 23.54 -32.13
N ARG A 98 5.16 24.28 -31.06
CA ARG A 98 6.14 24.56 -30.00
C ARG A 98 6.44 23.29 -29.22
N PHE A 99 7.72 22.96 -29.07
CA PHE A 99 8.21 21.82 -28.29
C PHE A 99 7.59 21.76 -26.87
N SER A 100 7.31 22.91 -26.25
CA SER A 100 6.63 23.01 -24.94
C SER A 100 5.20 22.44 -24.92
N ASP A 101 4.46 22.53 -26.03
CA ASP A 101 3.07 22.06 -26.11
C ASP A 101 3.05 20.54 -26.35
N LEU A 102 4.01 20.04 -27.16
CA LEU A 102 4.27 18.62 -27.35
C LEU A 102 4.65 17.89 -26.04
N LEU A 103 5.52 18.52 -25.24
CA LEU A 103 5.96 17.97 -23.97
C LEU A 103 4.83 17.86 -22.95
N LYS A 104 3.90 18.83 -22.93
CA LYS A 104 2.73 18.76 -22.03
C LYS A 104 1.81 17.57 -22.37
N ASP A 105 1.67 17.24 -23.65
CA ASP A 105 0.81 16.15 -24.12
C ASP A 105 1.43 14.78 -23.85
N TYR A 106 2.73 14.64 -24.08
CA TYR A 106 3.51 13.43 -23.76
C TYR A 106 3.46 13.07 -22.27
N VAL A 107 3.51 14.10 -21.42
CA VAL A 107 3.45 14.02 -19.96
C VAL A 107 2.09 13.55 -19.45
N ARG A 108 1.01 14.10 -20.01
CA ARG A 108 -0.35 13.75 -19.59
C ARG A 108 -0.72 12.34 -20.02
N PHE A 109 -0.29 11.92 -21.21
CA PHE A 109 -0.52 10.57 -21.73
C PHE A 109 0.10 9.47 -20.86
N LEU A 110 1.26 9.72 -20.25
CA LEU A 110 1.97 8.74 -19.40
C LEU A 110 1.63 8.86 -17.89
N GLY A 111 1.05 9.99 -17.46
CA GLY A 111 0.85 10.28 -16.02
C GLY A 111 -0.35 9.57 -15.36
N GLU A 112 -1.38 9.17 -16.10
CA GLU A 112 -2.66 8.73 -15.51
C GLU A 112 -2.86 7.20 -15.40
N GLY A 113 -1.94 6.39 -15.95
CA GLY A 113 -2.15 4.93 -16.08
C GLY A 113 -1.08 4.01 -15.46
N PHE A 114 0.00 4.55 -14.90
CA PHE A 114 1.14 3.74 -14.47
C PHE A 114 1.24 3.61 -12.95
N THR A 115 1.31 2.37 -12.48
CA THR A 115 1.73 2.03 -11.12
C THR A 115 3.22 2.32 -10.98
N PHE A 116 3.57 3.22 -10.06
CA PHE A 116 4.95 3.63 -9.80
C PHE A 116 5.74 2.44 -9.22
N ASN A 117 6.75 1.98 -9.97
CA ASN A 117 7.77 1.05 -9.49
C ASN A 117 9.11 1.55 -10.03
N SER A 118 10.06 1.82 -9.13
CA SER A 118 11.33 2.55 -9.38
C SER A 118 12.00 2.19 -10.73
N LYS A 119 12.12 0.89 -11.04
CA LYS A 119 12.78 0.43 -12.29
C LYS A 119 12.07 0.82 -13.59
N LYS A 120 10.73 0.91 -13.61
CA LYS A 120 9.98 1.34 -14.80
C LYS A 120 10.02 2.85 -14.96
N THR A 121 10.29 3.58 -13.89
CA THR A 121 10.14 5.03 -13.83
C THR A 121 11.39 5.77 -14.28
N ASP A 122 12.57 5.25 -13.94
CA ASP A 122 13.83 5.75 -14.48
C ASP A 122 13.92 5.59 -16.00
N PHE A 123 13.33 4.52 -16.55
CA PHE A 123 13.24 4.31 -17.99
C PHE A 123 12.56 5.49 -18.73
N PHE A 124 11.51 6.09 -18.15
CA PHE A 124 10.82 7.22 -18.77
C PHE A 124 11.67 8.50 -18.76
N LEU A 125 12.32 8.78 -17.62
CA LEU A 125 13.20 9.93 -17.49
C LEU A 125 14.36 9.85 -18.49
N VAL A 126 14.97 8.66 -18.62
CA VAL A 126 16.06 8.39 -19.58
C VAL A 126 15.58 8.57 -21.03
N ASN A 127 14.41 8.07 -21.40
CA ASN A 127 13.87 8.27 -22.75
C ASN A 127 13.61 9.74 -23.06
N TYR A 128 13.09 10.50 -22.09
CA TYR A 128 12.86 11.92 -22.25
C TYR A 128 14.17 12.68 -22.43
N LEU A 129 15.18 12.39 -21.61
CA LEU A 129 16.50 13.00 -21.75
C LEU A 129 17.16 12.65 -23.10
N ASN A 130 16.90 11.46 -23.65
CA ASN A 130 17.32 11.11 -25.01
C ASN A 130 16.66 11.97 -26.10
N ILE A 131 15.36 12.26 -25.96
CA ILE A 131 14.64 13.18 -26.88
C ILE A 131 15.22 14.59 -26.77
N MET A 132 15.43 15.07 -25.53
CA MET A 132 16.03 16.38 -25.25
C MET A 132 17.43 16.52 -25.87
N LYS A 133 18.29 15.49 -25.81
CA LYS A 133 19.61 15.50 -26.46
C LYS A 133 19.52 15.67 -27.98
N GLY A 134 18.38 15.35 -28.60
CA GLY A 134 18.12 15.55 -30.01
C GLY A 134 17.69 16.98 -30.38
N TYR A 135 17.30 17.80 -29.40
CA TYR A 135 16.72 19.13 -29.59
C TYR A 135 17.52 20.26 -28.93
N PHE A 136 18.25 19.97 -27.84
CA PHE A 136 19.09 20.93 -27.12
C PHE A 136 20.55 20.47 -27.06
N ILE A 137 21.46 21.44 -26.98
CA ILE A 137 22.91 21.25 -26.93
C ILE A 137 23.36 21.02 -25.48
N PHE A 138 23.44 19.75 -25.05
CA PHE A 138 24.09 19.36 -23.79
C PHE A 138 24.77 17.98 -23.90
N GLU A 139 25.90 17.77 -23.22
CA GLU A 139 26.65 16.50 -23.22
C GLU A 139 26.18 15.57 -22.10
N GLY A 140 25.74 16.14 -20.97
CA GLY A 140 25.18 15.38 -19.88
C GLY A 140 24.18 16.15 -19.02
N VAL A 141 23.45 15.38 -18.20
CA VAL A 141 22.47 15.88 -17.24
C VAL A 141 22.66 15.13 -15.93
N GLN A 142 22.81 15.88 -14.84
CA GLN A 142 22.85 15.31 -13.51
C GLN A 142 21.65 15.75 -12.69
N LEU A 143 21.00 14.77 -12.07
CA LEU A 143 19.83 14.94 -11.25
C LEU A 143 20.19 14.63 -9.79
N PHE A 144 19.83 15.56 -8.93
CA PHE A 144 19.98 15.47 -7.49
C PHE A 144 18.61 15.52 -6.83
N LEU A 145 18.41 14.72 -5.78
CA LEU A 145 17.18 14.70 -4.99
C LEU A 145 17.46 15.07 -3.53
N VAL A 146 16.41 15.39 -2.80
CA VAL A 146 16.47 15.81 -1.40
C VAL A 146 15.93 14.70 -0.49
N GLU A 147 16.70 14.32 0.52
CA GLU A 147 16.29 13.40 1.59
C GLU A 147 15.51 14.08 2.72
N GLU A 148 15.01 13.29 3.68
CA GLU A 148 14.20 13.76 4.83
C GLU A 148 14.91 14.84 5.67
N ASP A 149 16.25 14.82 5.75
CA ASP A 149 17.06 15.80 6.50
C ASP A 149 17.46 17.05 5.68
N ASN A 150 16.78 17.32 4.55
CA ASN A 150 17.12 18.38 3.58
C ASN A 150 18.50 18.23 2.90
N PHE A 151 19.17 17.10 3.10
CA PHE A 151 20.42 16.79 2.43
C PHE A 151 20.17 16.47 0.96
N ILE A 152 21.02 16.98 0.07
CA ILE A 152 20.94 16.71 -1.36
C ILE A 152 21.90 15.58 -1.71
N TYR A 153 21.41 14.60 -2.47
CA TYR A 153 22.22 13.48 -2.94
C TYR A 153 22.12 13.32 -4.45
N PRO A 154 23.19 12.86 -5.12
CA PRO A 154 23.14 12.55 -6.54
C PRO A 154 22.24 11.33 -6.77
N TYR A 155 21.23 11.47 -7.62
CA TYR A 155 20.28 10.40 -7.95
C TYR A 155 20.62 9.72 -9.27
N MET A 156 20.89 10.52 -10.32
CA MET A 156 21.14 10.03 -11.68
C MET A 156 22.15 10.94 -12.40
N ASP A 157 23.09 10.35 -13.12
CA ASP A 157 23.91 11.03 -14.12
C ASP A 157 23.70 10.40 -15.50
N PHE A 158 23.36 11.23 -16.48
CA PHE A 158 23.05 10.83 -17.85
C PHE A 158 24.04 11.45 -18.85
N SER A 159 25.21 10.83 -18.98
CA SER A 159 26.28 11.23 -19.90
C SER A 159 26.55 10.16 -20.97
N ASN A 160 26.94 10.56 -22.19
CA ASN A 160 27.37 9.63 -23.26
C ASN A 160 26.41 8.48 -23.63
N LYS A 161 25.10 8.62 -23.37
CA LYS A 161 24.03 7.61 -23.51
C LYS A 161 24.03 6.51 -22.44
N ASP A 162 24.97 6.54 -21.51
CA ASP A 162 24.95 5.70 -20.31
C ASP A 162 24.22 6.43 -19.17
N VAL A 163 23.59 5.64 -18.29
CA VAL A 163 22.92 6.15 -17.10
C VAL A 163 23.57 5.55 -15.88
N LYS A 164 24.07 6.40 -14.99
CA LYS A 164 24.61 6.00 -13.68
C LYS A 164 23.64 6.43 -12.59
N TYR A 165 23.48 5.60 -11.56
CA TYR A 165 22.59 5.83 -10.42
C TYR A 165 23.42 5.87 -9.13
N SER A 166 22.86 6.41 -8.05
CA SER A 166 23.54 6.56 -6.75
C SER A 166 24.26 5.28 -6.27
N ASP A 167 23.71 4.11 -6.61
CA ASP A 167 24.24 2.80 -6.25
C ASP A 167 25.53 2.41 -7.03
N SER A 168 25.96 3.22 -8.02
CA SER A 168 27.05 2.91 -8.94
C SER A 168 28.14 4.00 -9.07
N ASN A 169 28.58 4.59 -7.96
CA ASN A 169 29.65 5.60 -7.87
C ASN A 169 29.43 6.78 -8.86
N ILE A 170 28.36 7.55 -8.63
CA ILE A 170 28.16 8.83 -9.34
C ILE A 170 29.25 9.82 -8.92
N ASN A 171 29.75 10.59 -9.88
CA ASN A 171 30.67 11.70 -9.64
C ASN A 171 29.97 12.85 -8.88
N THR A 172 30.58 13.34 -7.80
CA THR A 172 29.97 14.27 -6.83
C THR A 172 30.33 15.73 -7.07
N ASP A 173 31.04 16.07 -8.14
CA ASP A 173 31.67 17.39 -8.34
C ASP A 173 30.66 18.55 -8.49
N LEU A 174 29.37 18.24 -8.65
CA LEU A 174 28.27 19.21 -8.78
C LEU A 174 27.35 19.28 -7.54
N ILE A 175 27.65 18.53 -6.47
CA ILE A 175 26.77 18.45 -5.29
C ILE A 175 26.67 19.78 -4.53
N ASP A 176 27.79 20.49 -4.38
CA ASP A 176 27.81 21.81 -3.71
C ASP A 176 27.06 22.86 -4.54
N LEU A 177 27.15 22.78 -5.86
CA LEU A 177 26.35 23.59 -6.76
C LEU A 177 24.86 23.28 -6.62
N ALA A 178 24.49 22.00 -6.64
CA ALA A 178 23.11 21.59 -6.45
C ALA A 178 22.54 22.08 -5.11
N GLN A 179 23.34 22.04 -4.04
CA GLN A 179 23.00 22.58 -2.72
C GLN A 179 22.79 24.09 -2.73
N ALA A 180 23.70 24.84 -3.35
CA ALA A 180 23.58 26.29 -3.49
C ALA A 180 22.34 26.69 -4.29
N ILE A 181 22.12 26.09 -5.46
CA ILE A 181 20.97 26.37 -6.33
C ILE A 181 19.65 26.08 -5.64
N CYS A 182 19.57 24.96 -4.94
CA CYS A 182 18.41 24.59 -4.13
C CYS A 182 18.12 25.57 -2.99
N THR A 183 19.14 26.20 -2.44
CA THR A 183 19.01 27.18 -1.34
C THR A 183 18.55 28.53 -1.88
N VAL A 184 19.11 28.97 -3.01
CA VAL A 184 18.77 30.26 -3.64
C VAL A 184 17.45 30.19 -4.43
N GLN A 185 17.00 28.99 -4.80
CA GLN A 185 15.75 28.72 -5.53
C GLN A 185 15.63 29.47 -6.87
N LYS A 186 16.77 29.72 -7.52
CA LYS A 186 16.81 30.35 -8.84
C LYS A 186 17.53 29.46 -9.83
N LYS A 187 17.00 29.42 -11.05
CA LYS A 187 17.73 28.85 -12.20
C LYS A 187 19.01 29.65 -12.41
N LEU A 188 20.10 28.96 -12.73
CA LEU A 188 21.40 29.58 -12.97
C LEU A 188 21.98 29.06 -14.28
N TYR A 189 22.35 30.00 -15.14
CA TYR A 189 23.09 29.74 -16.36
C TYR A 189 24.49 30.32 -16.22
N ILE A 190 25.51 29.49 -16.43
CA ILE A 190 26.92 29.84 -16.39
C ILE A 190 27.50 29.59 -17.77
N GLU A 191 27.89 30.67 -18.46
CA GLU A 191 28.48 30.61 -19.80
C GLU A 191 29.94 30.12 -19.81
N ASP A 192 30.71 30.44 -18.75
CA ASP A 192 32.08 30.00 -18.57
C ASP A 192 32.37 29.73 -17.08
N CYS A 193 32.45 28.46 -16.71
CA CYS A 193 32.64 28.06 -15.32
C CYS A 193 34.01 28.45 -14.76
N LYS A 194 35.02 28.69 -15.60
CA LYS A 194 36.37 29.03 -15.16
C LYS A 194 36.44 30.48 -14.71
N THR A 195 35.65 31.37 -15.31
CA THR A 195 35.68 32.81 -15.05
C THR A 195 34.49 33.31 -14.22
N ASP A 196 33.45 32.49 -14.03
CA ASP A 196 32.22 32.88 -13.33
C ASP A 196 32.43 33.29 -11.86
N THR A 197 31.87 34.44 -11.50
CA THR A 197 32.03 35.04 -10.17
C THR A 197 31.10 34.43 -9.12
N PHE A 198 29.93 33.90 -9.53
CA PHE A 198 29.00 33.24 -8.62
C PHE A 198 29.59 31.93 -8.11
N LEU A 199 30.16 31.11 -8.99
CA LEU A 199 30.85 29.87 -8.62
C LEU A 199 32.00 30.14 -7.64
N ARG A 200 32.87 31.10 -7.96
CA ARG A 200 34.04 31.44 -7.12
C ARG A 200 33.67 31.94 -5.72
N SER A 201 32.56 32.66 -5.59
CA SER A 201 32.10 33.21 -4.32
C SER A 201 31.27 32.23 -3.50
N THR A 202 30.45 31.41 -4.16
CA THR A 202 29.49 30.51 -3.51
C THR A 202 30.10 29.14 -3.19
N ILE A 203 31.06 28.69 -4.01
CA ILE A 203 31.69 27.36 -3.92
C ILE A 203 33.21 27.54 -4.08
N PRO A 204 33.88 28.19 -3.11
CA PRO A 204 35.30 28.49 -3.22
C PRO A 204 36.15 27.22 -3.19
N GLY A 205 37.18 27.16 -4.04
CA GLY A 205 38.16 26.06 -4.04
C GLY A 205 37.79 24.83 -4.87
N VAL A 206 36.63 24.83 -5.55
CA VAL A 206 36.24 23.77 -6.48
C VAL A 206 36.60 24.16 -7.92
N GLU A 207 37.40 23.32 -8.58
CA GLU A 207 37.74 23.47 -9.99
C GLU A 207 36.72 22.71 -10.84
N PHE A 208 35.81 23.44 -11.49
CA PHE A 208 34.79 22.84 -12.35
C PHE A 208 35.40 22.40 -13.68
N LYS A 209 35.32 21.10 -13.97
CA LYS A 209 35.76 20.49 -15.24
C LYS A 209 34.83 20.76 -16.44
N TYR A 210 33.75 21.49 -16.23
CA TYR A 210 32.73 21.81 -17.23
C TYR A 210 33.02 23.19 -17.80
N ASP A 211 32.81 23.39 -19.10
CA ASP A 211 32.97 24.72 -19.70
C ASP A 211 31.74 25.58 -19.38
N ASN A 212 30.53 25.02 -19.50
CA ASN A 212 29.27 25.72 -19.18
C ASN A 212 28.25 24.82 -18.50
N LEU A 213 27.34 25.45 -17.74
CA LEU A 213 26.34 24.81 -16.91
C LEU A 213 25.01 25.54 -16.99
N LEU A 214 23.92 24.77 -16.97
CA LEU A 214 22.57 25.30 -16.78
C LEU A 214 21.87 24.46 -15.71
N SER A 215 21.52 25.09 -14.60
CA SER A 215 20.96 24.42 -13.44
C SER A 215 19.57 24.95 -13.10
N PHE A 216 18.71 24.05 -12.67
CA PHE A 216 17.35 24.35 -12.25
C PHE A 216 17.03 23.71 -10.90
N PRO A 217 16.43 24.47 -9.98
CA PRO A 217 15.84 23.90 -8.79
C PRO A 217 14.57 23.11 -9.13
N LEU A 218 14.35 21.97 -8.47
CA LEU A 218 13.14 21.16 -8.59
C LEU A 218 12.23 21.43 -7.39
N PHE A 219 11.12 22.11 -7.64
CA PHE A 219 10.14 22.49 -6.62
C PHE A 219 8.72 22.26 -7.12
N GLN A 220 7.83 21.90 -6.20
CA GLN A 220 6.40 21.85 -6.44
C GLN A 220 5.68 22.55 -5.28
N GLY A 221 5.24 23.80 -5.48
CA GLY A 221 4.77 24.63 -4.37
C GLY A 221 5.91 24.91 -3.38
N ASN A 222 5.71 24.57 -2.10
CA ASN A 222 6.73 24.72 -1.05
C ASN A 222 7.63 23.48 -0.90
N ASP A 223 7.32 22.38 -1.60
CA ASP A 223 8.11 21.16 -1.50
C ASP A 223 9.38 21.26 -2.34
N LYS A 224 10.52 21.26 -1.64
CA LYS A 224 11.85 21.10 -2.23
C LYS A 224 12.05 19.63 -2.61
N LEU A 225 12.33 19.37 -3.88
CA LEU A 225 12.48 18.01 -4.40
C LEU A 225 13.91 17.69 -4.80
N GLY A 226 14.67 18.68 -5.27
CA GLY A 226 16.02 18.45 -5.78
C GLY A 226 16.53 19.54 -6.70
N CYS A 227 17.53 19.20 -7.53
CA CYS A 227 18.10 20.07 -8.54
C CYS A 227 18.47 19.24 -9.77
N ILE A 228 18.33 19.82 -10.96
CA ILE A 228 18.78 19.24 -12.22
C ILE A 228 19.80 20.17 -12.88
N VAL A 229 20.93 19.62 -13.32
CA VAL A 229 22.06 20.35 -13.89
C VAL A 229 22.39 19.79 -15.27
N PHE A 230 22.31 20.62 -16.29
CA PHE A 230 22.75 20.34 -17.66
C PHE A 230 24.17 20.89 -17.84
N TYR A 231 25.05 20.12 -18.51
CA TYR A 231 26.46 20.49 -18.61
C TYR A 231 27.11 20.09 -19.95
N ASN A 232 28.18 20.81 -20.31
CA ASN A 232 29.10 20.47 -21.41
C ASN A 232 30.56 20.47 -20.93
N PHE A 233 31.33 19.47 -21.36
CA PHE A 233 32.79 19.37 -21.18
C PHE A 233 33.58 20.10 -22.25
N LYS A 234 33.01 20.24 -23.46
CA LYS A 234 33.60 20.98 -24.57
C LYS A 234 32.83 22.26 -24.83
N SER A 235 33.51 23.26 -25.38
CA SER A 235 33.04 24.63 -25.65
C SER A 235 31.95 24.76 -26.73
N LYS A 236 30.90 23.93 -26.64
CA LYS A 236 29.61 24.15 -27.28
C LYS A 236 28.79 25.03 -26.37
N LYS A 237 28.23 26.12 -26.89
CA LYS A 237 27.34 26.99 -26.13
C LYS A 237 26.05 26.23 -25.82
N LEU A 238 25.69 26.12 -24.54
CA LEU A 238 24.35 25.68 -24.11
C LEU A 238 23.29 26.61 -24.72
N ASP A 239 22.13 26.06 -25.07
CA ASP A 239 21.01 26.84 -25.66
C ASP A 239 20.32 27.74 -24.62
N GLY A 240 21.02 28.78 -24.17
CA GLY A 240 20.51 29.76 -23.21
C GLY A 240 19.21 30.43 -23.68
N ASP A 241 19.06 30.63 -24.99
CA ASP A 241 17.86 31.24 -25.57
C ASP A 241 16.61 30.35 -25.48
N LYS A 242 16.79 29.05 -25.21
CA LYS A 242 15.70 28.08 -25.03
C LYS A 242 15.48 27.64 -23.58
N ILE A 243 15.99 28.42 -22.60
CA ILE A 243 15.84 28.13 -21.16
C ILE A 243 14.38 27.90 -20.75
N GLU A 244 13.42 28.63 -21.33
CA GLU A 244 11.99 28.47 -20.99
C GLU A 244 11.40 27.12 -21.44
N GLU A 245 11.92 26.55 -22.53
CA GLU A 245 11.53 25.21 -22.98
C GLU A 245 12.09 24.13 -22.06
N ILE A 246 13.36 24.29 -21.63
CA ILE A 246 13.98 23.41 -20.65
C ILE A 246 13.29 23.54 -19.28
N GLN A 247 12.88 24.75 -18.88
CA GLN A 247 12.12 25.00 -17.64
C GLN A 247 10.78 24.25 -17.63
N SER A 248 10.14 24.11 -18.79
CA SER A 248 8.90 23.33 -18.92
C SER A 248 9.15 21.85 -18.61
N PHE A 249 10.27 21.29 -19.10
CA PHE A 249 10.71 19.94 -18.74
C PHE A 249 11.04 19.81 -17.25
N VAL A 250 11.78 20.76 -16.68
CA VAL A 250 12.13 20.78 -15.25
C VAL A 250 10.88 20.74 -14.37
N SER A 251 9.85 21.49 -14.76
CA SER A 251 8.56 21.53 -14.05
C SER A 251 7.84 20.18 -14.12
N LEU A 252 7.94 19.47 -15.24
CA LEU A 252 7.48 18.09 -15.35
C LEU A 252 8.21 17.17 -14.38
N VAL A 253 9.54 17.19 -14.40
CA VAL A 253 10.37 16.33 -13.55
C VAL A 253 10.05 16.58 -12.08
N SER A 254 9.85 17.85 -11.71
CA SER A 254 9.42 18.25 -10.37
C SER A 254 8.07 17.62 -10.00
N ARG A 255 7.05 17.77 -10.86
CA ARG A 255 5.73 17.16 -10.60
C ARG A 255 5.81 15.64 -10.46
N TYR A 256 6.63 15.00 -11.30
CA TYR A 256 6.87 13.57 -11.25
C TYR A 256 7.43 13.12 -9.89
N PHE A 257 8.51 13.74 -9.41
CA PHE A 257 9.10 13.39 -8.12
C PHE A 257 8.20 13.72 -6.93
N MET A 258 7.36 14.76 -7.04
CA MET A 258 6.34 15.04 -6.03
C MET A 258 5.30 13.91 -5.94
N ASN A 259 4.82 13.43 -7.08
CA ASN A 259 3.88 12.32 -7.13
C ASN A 259 4.50 11.02 -6.59
N PHE A 260 5.76 10.75 -6.93
CA PHE A 260 6.50 9.62 -6.37
C PHE A 260 6.64 9.71 -4.84
N LYS A 261 7.07 10.86 -4.32
CA LYS A 261 7.16 11.13 -2.86
C LYS A 261 5.82 10.97 -2.16
N ASN A 262 4.73 11.41 -2.78
CA ASN A 262 3.37 11.22 -2.26
C ASN A 262 2.92 9.76 -2.27
N PHE A 263 3.26 9.02 -3.33
CA PHE A 263 3.00 7.59 -3.43
C PHE A 263 3.76 6.81 -2.35
N GLU A 264 5.06 7.06 -2.15
CA GLU A 264 5.82 6.41 -1.08
C GLU A 264 5.26 6.73 0.32
N LYS A 265 4.83 7.97 0.57
CA LYS A 265 4.14 8.34 1.82
C LYS A 265 2.83 7.57 1.98
N GLN A 266 2.03 7.45 0.92
CA GLN A 266 0.78 6.68 0.95
C GLN A 266 1.03 5.19 1.15
N ASP A 267 2.03 4.60 0.49
CA ASP A 267 2.38 3.20 0.65
C ASP A 267 2.96 2.88 2.03
N LYS A 268 3.86 3.73 2.57
CA LYS A 268 4.31 3.62 3.98
C LYS A 268 3.11 3.71 4.93
N THR A 269 2.19 4.64 4.69
CA THR A 269 0.97 4.78 5.49
C THR A 269 0.08 3.53 5.39
N ASN A 270 -0.12 2.99 4.18
CA ASN A 270 -0.89 1.77 3.94
C ASN A 270 -0.22 0.54 4.54
N LEU A 271 1.11 0.46 4.54
CA LEU A 271 1.90 -0.58 5.20
C LEU A 271 1.72 -0.52 6.71
N ILE A 272 1.87 0.68 7.30
CA ILE A 272 1.60 0.92 8.73
C ILE A 272 0.16 0.53 9.06
N PHE A 273 -0.82 0.92 8.24
CA PHE A 273 -2.22 0.54 8.46
C PHE A 273 -2.48 -0.96 8.27
N ARG A 274 -1.79 -1.61 7.34
CA ARG A 274 -1.85 -3.06 7.12
C ARG A 274 -1.26 -3.82 8.30
N ASP A 275 -0.18 -3.30 8.88
CA ASP A 275 0.45 -3.88 10.06
C ASP A 275 -0.36 -3.57 11.32
N LEU A 276 -0.91 -2.37 11.47
CA LEU A 276 -1.87 -2.03 12.54
C LEU A 276 -3.13 -2.91 12.49
N LYS A 277 -3.64 -3.27 11.30
CA LYS A 277 -4.72 -4.26 11.13
C LYS A 277 -4.38 -5.66 11.66
N LYS A 278 -3.10 -5.98 11.87
CA LYS A 278 -2.68 -7.23 12.52
C LYS A 278 -2.67 -7.11 14.05
N TYR A 279 -2.52 -5.89 14.58
CA TYR A 279 -2.48 -5.59 16.01
C TYR A 279 -3.81 -5.09 16.58
N VAL A 280 -4.78 -4.80 15.71
CA VAL A 280 -6.12 -4.33 16.04
C VAL A 280 -7.11 -5.20 15.26
N SER A 281 -8.10 -5.80 15.91
CA SER A 281 -9.03 -6.71 15.24
C SER A 281 -9.69 -6.04 14.03
N LYS A 282 -9.91 -6.78 12.93
CA LYS A 282 -10.48 -6.24 11.67
C LYS A 282 -11.77 -5.44 11.90
N GLN A 283 -12.53 -5.83 12.92
CA GLN A 283 -13.80 -5.22 13.32
C GLN A 283 -13.60 -3.86 14.00
N MET A 284 -12.52 -3.64 14.75
CA MET A 284 -12.18 -2.36 15.37
C MET A 284 -11.71 -1.30 14.35
N VAL A 285 -11.05 -1.71 13.26
CA VAL A 285 -10.62 -0.77 12.19
C VAL A 285 -11.81 -0.15 11.45
N GLY A 286 -12.97 -0.81 11.44
CA GLY A 286 -14.22 -0.29 10.87
C GLY A 286 -14.85 0.87 11.66
N LEU A 287 -14.52 1.00 12.95
CA LEU A 287 -15.16 1.97 13.86
C LEU A 287 -14.79 3.43 13.59
N ARG A 288 -13.69 3.69 12.86
CA ARG A 288 -13.22 5.06 12.58
C ARG A 288 -14.12 5.85 11.61
N LYS A 289 -15.07 5.19 10.92
CA LYS A 289 -16.04 5.89 10.06
C LYS A 289 -17.13 6.63 10.85
N ASN A 290 -17.34 6.28 12.12
CA ASN A 290 -18.23 7.01 13.02
C ASN A 290 -17.39 7.87 13.97
N LYS A 291 -17.65 9.18 13.97
CA LYS A 291 -16.88 10.20 14.72
C LYS A 291 -17.05 10.15 16.24
N ASP A 292 -17.81 9.19 16.78
CA ASP A 292 -18.23 9.16 18.19
C ASP A 292 -17.70 7.97 18.99
N VAL A 293 -16.42 7.60 18.85
CA VAL A 293 -15.79 6.70 19.83
C VAL A 293 -15.24 7.54 20.97
N SER A 294 -16.15 8.02 21.82
CA SER A 294 -15.81 8.80 23.02
C SER A 294 -15.01 7.96 24.03
N LEU A 295 -14.19 8.62 24.88
CA LEU A 295 -13.55 8.00 26.04
C LEU A 295 -14.56 7.54 27.11
N VAL A 296 -15.84 7.89 26.95
CA VAL A 296 -16.93 7.46 27.84
C VAL A 296 -17.35 6.07 27.40
N GLY A 297 -16.91 5.05 28.15
CA GLY A 297 -17.32 3.67 27.91
C GLY A 297 -18.85 3.53 27.93
N VAL A 298 -19.38 2.69 27.05
CA VAL A 298 -20.82 2.45 26.91
C VAL A 298 -21.14 1.12 27.57
N GLU A 299 -22.17 1.10 28.41
CA GLU A 299 -22.69 -0.15 28.97
C GLU A 299 -23.41 -0.93 27.87
N LYS A 300 -22.96 -2.17 27.64
CA LYS A 300 -23.53 -3.07 26.63
C LYS A 300 -23.67 -4.47 27.23
N ASN A 301 -24.75 -5.14 26.87
CA ASN A 301 -24.89 -6.57 27.13
C ASN A 301 -24.04 -7.33 26.11
N ILE A 302 -23.07 -8.12 26.56
CA ILE A 302 -22.13 -8.85 25.70
C ILE A 302 -22.08 -10.32 26.09
N THR A 303 -21.55 -11.15 25.19
CA THR A 303 -21.13 -12.51 25.52
C THR A 303 -19.62 -12.62 25.33
N VAL A 304 -18.91 -13.11 26.34
CA VAL A 304 -17.46 -13.19 26.37
C VAL A 304 -17.03 -14.63 26.52
N LEU A 305 -16.05 -15.03 25.72
CA LEU A 305 -15.37 -16.30 25.76
C LEU A 305 -13.91 -16.08 26.14
N PHE A 306 -13.44 -16.82 27.13
CA PHE A 306 -12.02 -17.05 27.37
C PHE A 306 -11.70 -18.50 27.05
N GLY A 307 -10.56 -18.76 26.39
CA GLY A 307 -10.06 -20.11 26.24
C GLY A 307 -8.56 -20.18 26.46
N GLN A 308 -8.09 -21.20 27.19
CA GLN A 308 -6.66 -21.39 27.49
C GLN A 308 -6.15 -22.78 27.16
N ILE A 309 -4.85 -22.83 26.90
CA ILE A 309 -4.06 -24.07 26.84
C ILE A 309 -3.73 -24.54 28.26
N HIS A 310 -4.13 -25.76 28.61
CA HIS A 310 -3.78 -26.34 29.91
C HIS A 310 -2.31 -26.75 29.99
N GLY A 311 -1.72 -26.60 31.17
CA GLY A 311 -0.34 -27.04 31.44
C GLY A 311 0.74 -26.18 30.76
N PHE A 312 0.40 -24.96 30.34
CA PHE A 312 1.26 -24.06 29.57
C PHE A 312 2.66 -23.84 30.19
N GLN A 313 2.77 -23.72 31.52
CA GLN A 313 4.05 -23.57 32.20
C GLN A 313 5.01 -24.77 31.96
N LYS A 314 4.47 -25.99 31.92
CA LYS A 314 5.26 -27.20 31.62
C LYS A 314 5.70 -27.21 30.16
N ILE A 315 4.80 -26.82 29.26
CA ILE A 315 5.06 -26.69 27.82
C ILE A 315 6.18 -25.66 27.56
N TYR A 316 6.11 -24.49 28.20
CA TYR A 316 7.09 -23.42 28.07
C TYR A 316 8.51 -23.90 28.41
N LYS A 317 8.66 -24.67 29.50
CA LYS A 317 9.95 -25.23 29.93
C LYS A 317 10.55 -26.22 28.94
N ILE A 318 9.72 -26.92 28.15
CA ILE A 318 10.18 -27.93 27.17
C ILE A 318 10.62 -27.26 25.86
N LEU A 319 9.86 -26.29 25.37
CA LEU A 319 10.03 -25.77 24.00
C LEU A 319 10.97 -24.56 23.89
N GLY A 320 11.09 -23.78 24.97
CA GLY A 320 11.73 -22.47 24.92
C GLY A 320 10.91 -21.42 24.11
N PRO A 321 11.30 -20.14 24.17
CA PRO A 321 10.45 -19.02 23.75
C PRO A 321 10.16 -19.00 22.25
N LYS A 322 11.15 -19.29 21.39
CA LYS A 322 10.97 -19.21 19.93
C LYS A 322 9.99 -20.26 19.38
N LYS A 323 10.14 -21.52 19.80
CA LYS A 323 9.26 -22.61 19.36
C LYS A 323 7.85 -22.45 19.93
N LEU A 324 7.73 -21.99 21.17
CA LEU A 324 6.43 -21.70 21.76
C LEU A 324 5.70 -20.60 20.98
N MET A 325 6.39 -19.50 20.63
CA MET A 325 5.79 -18.41 19.85
C MET A 325 5.25 -18.91 18.51
N TYR A 326 6.02 -19.74 17.80
CA TYR A 326 5.58 -20.36 16.56
C TYR A 326 4.31 -21.21 16.74
N LEU A 327 4.25 -22.02 17.80
CA LEU A 327 3.08 -22.86 18.07
C LEU A 327 1.85 -22.09 18.53
N LEU A 328 2.04 -21.02 19.31
CA LEU A 328 0.96 -20.10 19.67
C LEU A 328 0.38 -19.42 18.44
N ASN A 329 1.23 -18.97 17.52
CA ASN A 329 0.76 -18.35 16.27
C ASN A 329 -0.09 -19.32 15.44
N ILE A 330 0.35 -20.59 15.29
CA ILE A 330 -0.46 -21.62 14.62
C ILE A 330 -1.77 -21.84 15.37
N HIS A 331 -1.71 -21.98 16.70
CA HIS A 331 -2.88 -22.21 17.54
C HIS A 331 -3.93 -21.10 17.35
N TYR A 332 -3.51 -19.84 17.46
CA TYR A 332 -4.42 -18.69 17.31
C TYR A 332 -4.88 -18.49 15.87
N GLU A 333 -4.09 -18.79 14.85
CA GLU A 333 -4.53 -18.74 13.45
C GLU A 333 -5.80 -19.59 13.22
N PHE A 334 -5.82 -20.82 13.76
CA PHE A 334 -6.99 -21.69 13.67
C PHE A 334 -8.17 -21.17 14.50
N LEU A 335 -7.95 -20.85 15.78
CA LEU A 335 -9.04 -20.51 16.69
C LEU A 335 -9.66 -19.14 16.39
N ILE A 336 -8.85 -18.14 16.02
CA ILE A 336 -9.35 -16.82 15.64
C ILE A 336 -10.23 -16.92 14.40
N LYS A 337 -9.82 -17.69 13.39
CA LYS A 337 -10.62 -17.90 12.19
C LYS A 337 -11.99 -18.52 12.51
N ILE A 338 -12.04 -19.45 13.47
CA ILE A 338 -13.30 -20.03 13.95
C ILE A 338 -14.13 -18.95 14.64
N ALA A 339 -13.57 -18.22 15.61
CA ALA A 339 -14.27 -17.12 16.29
C ALA A 339 -14.89 -16.12 15.30
N GLU A 340 -14.09 -15.62 14.35
CA GLU A 340 -14.56 -14.69 13.31
C GLU A 340 -15.68 -15.29 12.45
N SER A 341 -15.61 -16.59 12.10
CA SER A 341 -16.64 -17.24 11.29
C SER A 341 -18.01 -17.36 11.98
N PHE A 342 -18.03 -17.32 13.32
CA PHE A 342 -19.24 -17.24 14.14
C PHE A 342 -19.55 -15.80 14.59
N GLY A 343 -18.97 -14.80 13.94
CA GLY A 343 -19.22 -13.39 14.24
C GLY A 343 -18.59 -12.87 15.53
N GLY A 344 -17.63 -13.61 16.10
CA GLY A 344 -16.89 -13.16 17.28
C GLY A 344 -15.83 -12.11 16.94
N THR A 345 -15.65 -11.15 17.84
CA THR A 345 -14.59 -10.15 17.81
C THR A 345 -13.47 -10.58 18.74
N VAL A 346 -12.27 -10.83 18.20
CA VAL A 346 -11.09 -11.05 19.04
C VAL A 346 -10.74 -9.75 19.74
N ASP A 347 -10.75 -9.77 21.07
CA ASP A 347 -10.38 -8.63 21.91
C ASP A 347 -8.88 -8.63 22.15
N LYS A 348 -8.35 -9.72 22.71
CA LYS A 348 -6.92 -9.87 23.01
C LYS A 348 -6.46 -11.31 23.12
N ILE A 349 -5.18 -11.51 22.85
CA ILE A 349 -4.42 -12.71 23.21
C ILE A 349 -3.60 -12.37 24.46
N LEU A 350 -3.77 -13.15 25.53
CA LEU A 350 -3.12 -13.01 26.82
C LEU A 350 -2.22 -14.22 27.07
N GLY A 351 -1.07 -14.26 26.41
CA GLY A 351 -0.16 -15.40 26.50
C GLY A 351 -0.77 -16.68 25.93
N GLU A 352 -1.23 -17.57 26.82
CA GLU A 352 -1.90 -18.84 26.54
C GLU A 352 -3.43 -18.75 26.45
N SER A 353 -4.01 -17.59 26.74
CA SER A 353 -5.46 -17.39 26.75
C SER A 353 -5.92 -16.48 25.59
N LEU A 354 -7.07 -16.81 25.00
CA LEU A 354 -7.75 -16.05 23.95
C LEU A 354 -9.05 -15.45 24.49
N MET A 355 -9.24 -14.15 24.31
CA MET A 355 -10.49 -13.45 24.65
C MET A 355 -11.25 -13.06 23.38
N VAL A 356 -12.51 -13.50 23.29
CA VAL A 356 -13.41 -13.20 22.17
C VAL A 356 -14.75 -12.68 22.69
N ILE A 357 -15.32 -11.69 22.00
CA ILE A 357 -16.56 -11.00 22.39
C ILE A 357 -17.59 -11.12 21.27
N TRP A 358 -18.84 -11.32 21.66
CA TRP A 358 -20.03 -11.22 20.82
C TRP A 358 -20.95 -10.10 21.31
N ASN A 359 -21.81 -9.62 20.41
CA ASN A 359 -22.66 -8.44 20.55
C ASN A 359 -21.89 -7.12 20.74
N HIS A 360 -20.63 -7.10 20.33
CA HIS A 360 -19.79 -5.91 20.29
C HIS A 360 -18.60 -6.10 19.32
N PRO A 361 -18.22 -5.09 18.51
CA PRO A 361 -18.84 -3.77 18.40
C PRO A 361 -20.17 -3.75 17.64
N PHE A 362 -20.51 -4.85 16.96
CA PHE A 362 -21.75 -4.98 16.19
C PHE A 362 -22.80 -5.74 16.97
N GLU A 363 -24.05 -5.30 16.86
CA GLU A 363 -25.18 -5.97 17.50
C GLU A 363 -25.49 -7.30 16.82
N GLN A 364 -25.84 -8.29 17.64
CA GLN A 364 -26.13 -9.66 17.23
C GLN A 364 -27.40 -10.14 17.92
N SER A 365 -28.24 -10.87 17.20
CA SER A 365 -29.53 -11.37 17.72
C SER A 365 -29.40 -12.58 18.65
N ASN A 366 -28.35 -13.39 18.46
CA ASN A 366 -28.13 -14.66 19.15
C ASN A 366 -26.65 -14.85 19.61
N PRO A 367 -26.05 -13.88 20.34
CA PRO A 367 -24.62 -13.93 20.70
C PRO A 367 -24.26 -15.12 21.60
N ASN A 368 -25.19 -15.56 22.47
CA ASN A 368 -24.98 -16.74 23.32
C ASN A 368 -24.84 -18.02 22.48
N ASP A 369 -25.78 -18.24 21.55
CA ASP A 369 -25.79 -19.38 20.63
C ASP A 369 -24.52 -19.42 19.77
N LEU A 370 -24.15 -18.27 19.17
CA LEU A 370 -22.97 -18.14 18.32
C LEU A 370 -21.68 -18.42 19.11
N SER A 371 -21.53 -17.84 20.31
CA SER A 371 -20.34 -18.08 21.15
C SER A 371 -20.19 -19.54 21.56
N TYR A 372 -21.29 -20.23 21.87
CA TYR A 372 -21.27 -21.64 22.25
C TYR A 372 -20.94 -22.54 21.06
N GLN A 373 -21.51 -22.27 19.88
CA GLN A 373 -21.18 -23.00 18.66
C GLN A 373 -19.71 -22.80 18.26
N ALA A 374 -19.20 -21.57 18.38
CA ALA A 374 -17.78 -21.27 18.17
C ALA A 374 -16.91 -22.08 19.14
N ALA A 375 -17.24 -22.10 20.43
CA ALA A 375 -16.50 -22.85 21.44
C ALA A 375 -16.43 -24.36 21.13
N LYS A 376 -17.55 -24.97 20.73
CA LYS A 376 -17.57 -26.38 20.32
C LYS A 376 -16.64 -26.62 19.13
N LYS A 377 -16.68 -25.76 18.11
CA LYS A 377 -15.83 -25.90 16.93
C LYS A 377 -14.35 -25.64 17.25
N MET A 378 -14.06 -24.73 18.18
CA MET A 378 -12.70 -24.50 18.69
C MET A 378 -12.14 -25.73 19.39
N ILE A 379 -12.92 -26.39 20.27
CA ILE A 379 -12.51 -27.63 20.94
C ILE A 379 -12.24 -28.75 19.93
N GLU A 380 -13.14 -28.93 18.95
CA GLU A 380 -12.97 -29.90 17.87
C GLU A 380 -11.68 -29.65 17.07
N CYS A 381 -11.48 -28.42 16.59
CA CYS A 381 -10.28 -28.05 15.84
C CYS A 381 -9.01 -28.17 16.68
N ALA A 382 -9.06 -27.78 17.96
CA ALA A 382 -7.95 -27.93 18.87
C ALA A 382 -7.55 -29.40 19.04
N ARG A 383 -8.54 -30.30 19.14
CA ARG A 383 -8.30 -31.74 19.30
C ARG A 383 -7.83 -32.41 18.02
N GLU A 384 -8.43 -32.09 16.88
CA GLU A 384 -8.24 -32.81 15.62
C GLU A 384 -7.14 -32.22 14.74
N SER A 385 -6.92 -30.90 14.79
CA SER A 385 -5.96 -30.20 13.93
C SER A 385 -4.74 -29.68 14.69
N ILE A 386 -4.94 -29.09 15.88
CA ILE A 386 -3.84 -28.45 16.63
C ILE A 386 -3.04 -29.50 17.43
N LYS A 387 -3.72 -30.39 18.16
CA LYS A 387 -3.07 -31.42 18.99
C LYS A 387 -2.05 -32.27 18.21
N PRO A 388 -2.31 -32.78 16.99
CA PRO A 388 -1.31 -33.55 16.25
C PRO A 388 -0.02 -32.77 15.94
N ILE A 389 -0.14 -31.47 15.63
CA ILE A 389 1.01 -30.58 15.37
C ILE A 389 1.83 -30.41 16.65
N TRP A 390 1.17 -30.25 17.79
CA TRP A 390 1.84 -30.13 19.07
C TRP A 390 2.51 -31.45 19.49
N SER A 391 1.86 -32.59 19.24
CA SER A 391 2.41 -33.93 19.49
C SER A 391 3.66 -34.22 18.66
N SER A 392 3.70 -33.83 17.38
CA SER A 392 4.88 -34.05 16.51
C SER A 392 6.11 -33.28 16.98
N LEU A 393 5.92 -32.27 17.85
CA LEU A 393 6.97 -31.47 18.46
C LEU A 393 7.27 -31.88 19.92
N GLY A 394 6.79 -33.06 20.34
CA GLY A 394 7.08 -33.64 21.65
C GLY A 394 6.14 -33.20 22.78
N ILE A 395 5.03 -32.52 22.48
CA ILE A 395 4.04 -32.09 23.48
C ILE A 395 2.83 -33.03 23.47
N SER A 396 2.87 -34.06 24.31
CA SER A 396 1.81 -35.08 24.40
C SER A 396 0.56 -34.62 25.16
N ASN A 397 0.69 -33.64 26.06
CA ASN A 397 -0.36 -33.23 27.01
C ASN A 397 -1.09 -31.93 26.61
N TYR A 398 -1.02 -31.51 25.34
CA TYR A 398 -1.79 -30.37 24.87
C TYR A 398 -3.29 -30.63 25.05
N SER A 399 -3.97 -29.70 25.71
CA SER A 399 -5.43 -29.64 25.79
C SER A 399 -5.88 -28.19 25.96
N TYR A 400 -7.15 -27.94 25.66
CA TYR A 400 -7.73 -26.60 25.63
C TYR A 400 -9.04 -26.59 26.43
N GLY A 401 -9.30 -25.52 27.15
CA GLY A 401 -10.51 -25.34 27.95
C GLY A 401 -11.12 -23.97 27.71
N ILE A 402 -12.44 -23.85 27.79
CA ILE A 402 -13.19 -22.64 27.43
C ILE A 402 -14.21 -22.26 28.52
N GLY A 403 -14.19 -21.00 28.94
CA GLY A 403 -15.20 -20.40 29.81
C GLY A 403 -16.02 -19.33 29.09
N ILE A 404 -17.35 -19.36 29.21
CA ILE A 404 -18.25 -18.40 28.55
C ILE A 404 -19.18 -17.77 29.58
N ASN A 405 -19.35 -16.45 29.52
CA ASN A 405 -20.38 -15.74 30.28
C ASN A 405 -21.04 -14.64 29.43
N SER A 406 -22.26 -14.26 29.78
CA SER A 406 -22.97 -13.12 29.21
C SER A 406 -23.62 -12.25 30.27
N GLY A 407 -23.71 -10.95 29.95
CA GLY A 407 -24.21 -9.93 30.84
C GLY A 407 -23.69 -8.54 30.48
N LEU A 408 -24.05 -7.56 31.32
CA LEU A 408 -23.62 -6.17 31.17
C LEU A 408 -22.11 -6.02 31.40
N ALA A 409 -21.48 -5.23 30.54
CA ALA A 409 -20.09 -4.81 30.63
C ALA A 409 -19.94 -3.40 30.06
N VAL A 410 -18.86 -2.71 30.44
CA VAL A 410 -18.52 -1.39 29.88
C VAL A 410 -17.56 -1.61 28.73
N ALA A 411 -17.94 -1.17 27.53
CA ALA A 411 -17.15 -1.26 26.32
C ALA A 411 -16.62 0.12 25.91
N GLY A 412 -15.33 0.23 25.59
CA GLY A 412 -14.77 1.49 25.13
C GLY A 412 -13.25 1.51 25.06
N ASN A 413 -12.72 2.71 24.78
CA ASN A 413 -11.28 2.96 24.77
C ASN A 413 -10.75 3.07 26.21
N LEU A 414 -9.80 2.21 26.57
CA LEU A 414 -9.11 2.19 27.86
C LEU A 414 -7.62 2.48 27.64
N GLY A 415 -7.08 3.50 28.31
CA GLY A 415 -5.64 3.81 28.24
C GLY A 415 -5.29 5.28 28.41
N SER A 416 -4.17 5.70 27.81
CA SER A 416 -3.63 7.06 27.83
C SER A 416 -3.43 7.60 26.40
N LYS A 417 -3.16 8.90 26.22
CA LYS A 417 -2.91 9.50 24.90
C LYS A 417 -1.88 8.76 24.02
N LYS A 418 -0.96 7.99 24.63
CA LYS A 418 0.11 7.25 23.92
C LYS A 418 -0.20 5.76 23.71
N PHE A 419 -1.18 5.20 24.42
CA PHE A 419 -1.54 3.79 24.35
C PHE A 419 -3.03 3.63 24.63
N MET A 420 -3.80 3.20 23.64
CA MET A 420 -5.24 3.04 23.74
C MET A 420 -5.62 1.63 23.32
N ASP A 421 -6.28 0.90 24.22
CA ASP A 421 -6.89 -0.40 23.92
C ASP A 421 -8.39 -0.24 23.92
N PHE A 422 -9.03 -0.55 22.80
CA PHE A 422 -10.48 -0.72 22.78
C PHE A 422 -10.80 -2.10 23.36
N THR A 423 -11.56 -2.15 24.45
CA THR A 423 -11.82 -3.41 25.17
C THR A 423 -13.11 -3.34 25.97
N VAL A 424 -13.50 -4.45 26.58
CA VAL A 424 -14.62 -4.55 27.51
C VAL A 424 -14.13 -4.87 28.91
N ILE A 425 -14.71 -4.20 29.90
CA ILE A 425 -14.40 -4.43 31.32
C ILE A 425 -15.70 -4.63 32.11
N GLY A 426 -15.62 -5.41 33.19
CA GLY A 426 -16.75 -5.62 34.08
C GLY A 426 -16.78 -7.00 34.68
N ASP A 427 -17.76 -7.20 35.56
CA ASP A 427 -17.93 -8.47 36.26
C ASP A 427 -18.22 -9.65 35.32
N THR A 428 -18.98 -9.39 34.24
CA THR A 428 -19.26 -10.37 33.18
C THR A 428 -17.98 -10.98 32.60
N VAL A 429 -16.99 -10.13 32.30
CA VAL A 429 -15.69 -10.51 31.74
C VAL A 429 -14.90 -11.33 32.76
N ASN A 430 -14.84 -10.87 34.01
CA ASN A 430 -14.12 -11.55 35.09
C ASN A 430 -14.69 -12.94 35.39
N VAL A 431 -16.01 -13.12 35.33
CA VAL A 431 -16.65 -14.43 35.53
C VAL A 431 -16.32 -15.38 34.38
N ALA A 432 -16.34 -14.93 33.12
CA ALA A 432 -15.94 -15.75 31.98
C ALA A 432 -14.49 -16.24 32.12
N GLN A 433 -13.56 -15.33 32.46
CA GLN A 433 -12.16 -15.68 32.71
C GLN A 433 -12.03 -16.71 33.83
N ARG A 434 -12.73 -16.52 34.96
CA ARG A 434 -12.64 -17.45 36.08
C ARG A 434 -13.25 -18.81 35.75
N LEU A 435 -14.34 -18.87 34.99
CA LEU A 435 -14.90 -20.14 34.51
C LEU A 435 -13.89 -20.90 33.65
N GLU A 436 -13.17 -20.21 32.76
CA GLU A 436 -12.10 -20.80 31.97
C GLU A 436 -10.99 -21.40 32.83
N THR A 437 -10.64 -20.78 33.96
CA THR A 437 -9.65 -21.37 34.89
C THR A 437 -10.12 -22.63 35.61
N GLN A 438 -11.44 -22.89 35.62
CA GLN A 438 -12.04 -24.06 36.27
C GLN A 438 -12.28 -25.24 35.31
N THR A 439 -12.02 -25.07 34.01
CA THR A 439 -12.22 -26.15 33.04
C THR A 439 -11.19 -27.25 33.20
N GLY A 440 -11.60 -28.50 32.98
CA GLY A 440 -10.71 -29.61 32.66
C GLY A 440 -10.32 -29.67 31.18
N PRO A 441 -9.47 -30.64 30.79
CA PRO A 441 -9.08 -30.85 29.41
C PRO A 441 -10.28 -31.05 28.49
N TRP A 442 -10.38 -30.21 27.45
CA TRP A 442 -11.43 -30.26 26.42
C TRP A 442 -12.83 -29.88 26.89
N GLU A 443 -12.92 -29.21 28.04
CA GLU A 443 -14.20 -28.82 28.63
C GLU A 443 -14.59 -27.40 28.24
N ILE A 444 -15.89 -27.18 28.13
CA ILE A 444 -16.50 -25.87 28.01
C ILE A 444 -17.41 -25.66 29.21
N LEU A 445 -17.16 -24.61 29.99
CA LEU A 445 -18.03 -24.17 31.07
C LEU A 445 -18.77 -22.91 30.62
N ILE A 446 -20.10 -22.97 30.61
CA ILE A 446 -20.94 -21.80 30.31
C ILE A 446 -21.67 -21.37 31.58
N HIS A 447 -21.63 -20.08 31.90
CA HIS A 447 -22.38 -19.51 33.01
C HIS A 447 -23.89 -19.69 32.80
N GLU A 448 -24.67 -19.74 33.89
CA GLU A 448 -26.13 -19.88 33.80
C GLU A 448 -26.81 -18.79 32.94
N ASN A 449 -26.23 -17.59 32.89
CA ASN A 449 -26.75 -16.50 32.05
C ASN A 449 -26.70 -16.83 30.56
N VAL A 450 -25.65 -17.54 30.12
CA VAL A 450 -25.53 -17.97 28.72
C VAL A 450 -26.58 -19.02 28.43
N TYR A 451 -26.68 -20.02 29.30
CA TYR A 451 -27.62 -21.13 29.16
C TYR A 451 -29.09 -20.68 29.12
N LYS A 452 -29.50 -19.81 30.07
CA LYS A 452 -30.88 -19.30 30.17
C LYS A 452 -31.29 -18.42 28.98
N ASN A 453 -30.31 -17.84 28.27
CA ASN A 453 -30.54 -16.89 27.20
C ASN A 453 -30.17 -17.43 25.81
N PHE A 454 -30.11 -18.76 25.64
CA PHE A 454 -30.10 -19.36 24.31
C PHE A 454 -31.39 -19.01 23.56
N LYS A 455 -31.27 -18.73 22.26
CA LYS A 455 -32.42 -18.48 21.38
C LYS A 455 -32.83 -19.72 20.60
N GLY A 456 -31.87 -20.58 20.28
CA GLY A 456 -32.08 -21.86 19.60
C GLY A 456 -32.33 -23.02 20.56
N GLU A 457 -32.33 -24.23 20.02
CA GLU A 457 -32.50 -25.45 20.79
C GLU A 457 -31.29 -25.67 21.71
N VAL A 458 -31.55 -25.91 23.00
CA VAL A 458 -30.50 -26.12 24.00
C VAL A 458 -29.81 -27.47 23.75
N ASP A 459 -28.48 -27.47 23.73
CA ASP A 459 -27.70 -28.69 23.58
C ASP A 459 -27.91 -29.62 24.79
N LYS A 460 -28.52 -30.78 24.53
CA LYS A 460 -28.85 -31.79 25.54
C LYS A 460 -27.63 -32.43 26.20
N SER A 461 -26.43 -32.23 25.65
CA SER A 461 -25.17 -32.71 26.24
C SER A 461 -24.61 -31.80 27.33
N LEU A 462 -25.19 -30.62 27.56
CA LEU A 462 -24.83 -29.74 28.66
C LEU A 462 -25.32 -30.31 29.99
N VAL A 463 -24.40 -30.51 30.92
CA VAL A 463 -24.69 -31.00 32.27
C VAL A 463 -24.51 -29.88 33.28
N MET A 464 -25.52 -29.64 34.11
CA MET A 464 -25.42 -28.62 35.16
C MET A 464 -24.34 -29.02 36.17
N VAL A 465 -23.48 -28.06 36.50
CA VAL A 465 -22.49 -28.16 37.58
C VAL A 465 -22.79 -27.03 38.56
N ASP A 466 -23.26 -27.41 39.75
CA ASP A 466 -23.50 -26.47 40.83
C ASP A 466 -22.25 -26.35 41.72
N GLY A 467 -22.16 -25.28 42.50
CA GLY A 467 -21.11 -25.16 43.52
C GLY A 467 -19.76 -24.64 43.04
N ILE A 468 -19.64 -24.08 41.82
CA ILE A 468 -18.35 -23.57 41.34
C ILE A 468 -17.93 -22.33 42.14
N LYS A 469 -16.87 -22.46 42.93
CA LYS A 469 -16.32 -21.38 43.76
C LYS A 469 -15.35 -20.52 42.94
N LEU A 470 -15.82 -19.37 42.49
CA LEU A 470 -14.98 -18.40 41.80
C LEU A 470 -14.36 -17.42 42.81
N LYS A 471 -13.03 -17.23 42.74
CA LYS A 471 -12.30 -16.32 43.65
C LYS A 471 -12.93 -14.92 43.64
N GLY A 472 -13.29 -14.38 44.80
CA GLY A 472 -13.89 -13.04 44.90
C GLY A 472 -15.38 -12.99 44.53
N LYS A 473 -16.08 -14.12 44.45
CA LYS A 473 -17.54 -14.21 44.46
C LYS A 473 -18.01 -14.70 45.82
N ALA A 474 -19.03 -14.03 46.38
CA ALA A 474 -19.62 -14.37 47.67
C ALA A 474 -20.48 -15.66 47.60
N PHE A 475 -21.03 -15.95 46.43
CA PHE A 475 -21.92 -17.10 46.21
C PHE A 475 -21.32 -18.06 45.19
N GLU A 476 -21.70 -19.33 45.32
CA GLU A 476 -21.38 -20.37 44.35
C GLU A 476 -22.02 -20.04 42.99
N THR A 477 -21.25 -20.28 41.93
CA THR A 477 -21.64 -19.94 40.57
C THR A 477 -22.21 -21.17 39.87
N LYS A 478 -23.42 -21.05 39.32
CA LYS A 478 -24.04 -22.09 38.50
C LYS A 478 -23.50 -22.04 37.09
N ALA A 479 -23.02 -23.19 36.60
CA ALA A 479 -22.55 -23.33 35.24
C ALA A 479 -23.06 -24.63 34.61
N TYR A 480 -22.89 -24.74 33.30
CA TYR A 480 -23.19 -25.93 32.54
C TYR A 480 -21.93 -26.38 31.82
N LEU A 481 -21.58 -27.65 32.00
CA LEU A 481 -20.41 -28.29 31.45
C LEU A 481 -20.77 -29.01 30.16
N TYR A 482 -20.00 -28.74 29.12
CA TYR A 482 -19.91 -29.58 27.93
C TYR A 482 -18.56 -30.28 27.92
N ASN A 483 -18.58 -31.61 27.81
CA ASN A 483 -17.37 -32.42 27.63
C ASN A 483 -17.66 -33.50 26.59
N LYS A 484 -17.06 -33.35 25.39
CA LYS A 484 -17.13 -34.36 24.35
C LYS A 484 -16.07 -35.42 24.65
N LYS A 485 -16.47 -36.59 25.15
CA LYS A 485 -15.58 -37.74 25.34
C LYS A 485 -14.90 -38.13 24.03
#